data_AF-A0AAU0WN06-F1
#
_entry.id   AF-A0AAU0WN06-F1
#
_cell.length_a   1.000
_cell.length_b   1.000
_cell.length_c   1.000
_cell.angle_alpha   90.00
_cell.angle_beta   90.00
_cell.angle_gamma   90.00
#
_symmetry.space_group_name_H-M   'P 1'
#
loop_
_entity.id
_entity.type
_entity.pdbx_description
1 polymer ?
#
loop_
_entity_poly.entity_id
_entity_poly.type
_entity_poly.pdbx_seq_one_letter_code
_entity_poly.pdbx_strand_id
1 'polypeptide(L)'
;MAIFNGEGKPAIHPHRFRHTLGTQLAEKGARMQTIMKVLGHKSPGMSMTYTHISDPTVLADYQAVLQPGAVIAGPLADTLRAGRLDQDALDWLKTNLYKTELELGRCLRLPQEGPCECELYLSCAKFITTPQYAPRLRERLCVERQLVADAEARGWEREVERHQRTADRLRSLLDDLGEPHDATADEDH
;
A
#
# COMPACT_ATOMS: atom_id res chain seq x y z
N MET A 1 2.61 22.03 -28.92
CA MET A 1 3.89 22.55 -29.45
C MET A 1 4.68 21.37 -30.00
N ALA A 2 4.74 21.21 -31.32
CA ALA A 2 5.49 20.15 -31.97
C ALA A 2 6.82 20.73 -32.49
N ILE A 3 7.92 20.01 -32.27
CA ILE A 3 9.22 20.36 -32.84
C ILE A 3 9.25 19.72 -34.24
N PHE A 4 9.41 20.53 -35.27
CA PHE A 4 9.49 20.09 -36.66
C PHE A 4 10.95 19.97 -37.08
N ASN A 5 11.26 19.00 -37.94
CA ASN A 5 12.59 18.89 -38.55
C ASN A 5 12.74 19.94 -39.67
N GLY A 6 13.93 20.04 -40.27
CA GLY A 6 14.20 20.95 -41.40
C GLY A 6 13.32 20.75 -42.64
N GLU A 7 12.51 19.68 -42.68
CA GLU A 7 11.56 19.37 -43.76
C GLU A 7 10.09 19.65 -43.38
N GLY A 8 9.82 20.24 -42.21
CA GLY A 8 8.46 20.57 -41.77
C GLY A 8 7.63 19.37 -41.30
N LYS A 9 8.24 18.19 -41.11
CA LYS A 9 7.59 17.00 -40.50
C LYS A 9 7.82 16.99 -38.99
N PRO A 10 6.89 16.43 -38.18
CA PRO A 10 7.10 16.33 -36.74
C PRO A 10 8.38 15.51 -36.45
N ALA A 11 9.42 16.15 -35.92
CA ALA A 11 10.70 15.49 -35.62
C ALA A 11 10.56 14.51 -34.45
N ILE A 12 9.64 14.80 -33.53
CA ILE A 12 9.38 14.02 -32.33
C ILE A 12 7.87 13.97 -32.10
N HIS A 13 7.29 12.77 -32.12
CA HIS A 13 5.90 12.60 -31.70
C HIS A 13 5.80 12.74 -30.18
N PRO A 14 4.92 13.62 -29.65
CA PRO A 14 4.79 13.83 -28.20
C PRO A 14 4.54 12.54 -27.41
N HIS A 15 3.80 11.59 -28.00
CA HIS A 15 3.60 10.27 -27.40
C HIS A 15 4.90 9.45 -27.35
N ARG A 16 5.69 9.42 -28.43
CA ARG A 16 6.99 8.73 -28.43
C ARG A 16 7.97 9.36 -27.45
N PHE A 17 7.99 10.69 -27.37
CA PHE A 17 8.81 11.40 -26.38
C PHE A 17 8.45 11.02 -24.95
N ARG A 18 7.15 11.08 -24.59
CA ARG A 18 6.68 10.65 -23.27
C ARG A 18 7.05 9.20 -22.98
N HIS A 19 6.92 8.32 -23.96
CA HIS A 19 7.26 6.90 -23.81
C HIS A 19 8.75 6.69 -23.58
N THR A 20 9.61 7.28 -24.42
CA THR A 20 11.07 7.16 -24.28
C THR A 20 11.56 7.78 -22.97
N LEU A 21 11.08 8.97 -22.61
CA LEU A 21 11.46 9.63 -21.36
C LEU A 21 10.97 8.84 -20.13
N GLY A 22 9.72 8.37 -20.16
CA GLY A 22 9.16 7.53 -19.09
C GLY A 22 9.94 6.24 -18.89
N THR A 23 10.29 5.56 -19.99
CA THR A 23 11.10 4.33 -19.98
C THR A 23 12.49 4.59 -19.41
N GLN A 24 13.18 5.65 -19.85
CA GLN A 24 14.53 5.96 -19.35
C GLN A 24 14.57 6.37 -17.88
N LEU A 25 13.56 7.13 -17.42
CA LEU A 25 13.43 7.43 -15.99
C LEU A 25 13.25 6.16 -15.19
N ALA A 26 12.42 5.25 -15.71
CA ALA A 26 12.17 3.98 -15.08
C ALA A 26 13.42 3.09 -15.00
N GLU A 27 14.15 2.93 -16.11
CA GLU A 27 15.40 2.16 -16.19
C GLU A 27 16.47 2.67 -15.21
N LYS A 28 16.42 3.96 -14.86
CA LYS A 28 17.32 4.58 -13.89
C LYS A 28 16.81 4.50 -12.44
N GLY A 29 15.76 3.72 -12.18
CA GLY A 29 15.19 3.53 -10.85
C GLY A 29 14.41 4.74 -10.32
N ALA A 30 13.92 5.62 -11.19
CA ALA A 30 13.10 6.75 -10.73
C ALA A 30 11.79 6.22 -10.12
N ARG A 31 11.48 6.66 -8.90
CA ARG A 31 10.21 6.32 -8.24
C ARG A 31 9.01 6.71 -9.10
N MET A 32 7.92 5.95 -9.03
CA MET A 32 6.66 6.20 -9.75
C MET A 32 6.23 7.68 -9.72
N GLN A 33 6.33 8.33 -8.56
CA GLN A 33 6.00 9.74 -8.37
C GLN A 33 6.82 10.69 -9.23
N THR A 34 8.11 10.40 -9.37
CA THR A 34 9.05 11.18 -10.17
C THR A 34 8.66 11.08 -11.63
N ILE A 35 8.36 9.87 -12.11
CA ILE A 35 7.88 9.63 -13.48
C ILE A 35 6.56 10.39 -13.70
N MET A 36 5.60 10.27 -12.78
CA MET A 36 4.32 10.97 -12.88
C MET A 36 4.49 12.50 -12.92
N LYS A 37 5.34 13.06 -12.05
CA LYS A 37 5.59 14.50 -12.00
C LYS A 37 6.25 15.00 -13.28
N VAL A 38 7.22 14.26 -13.83
CA VAL A 38 7.93 14.64 -15.07
C VAL A 38 7.02 14.52 -16.29
N LEU A 39 6.16 13.49 -16.35
CA LEU A 39 5.26 13.27 -17.49
C LEU A 39 3.93 14.02 -17.39
N GLY A 40 3.64 14.62 -16.23
CA GLY A 40 2.38 15.32 -15.95
C GLY A 40 1.20 14.39 -15.76
N HIS A 41 1.43 13.17 -15.26
CA HIS A 41 0.38 12.18 -15.04
C HIS A 41 -0.38 12.46 -13.74
N LYS A 42 -1.69 12.64 -13.88
CA LYS A 42 -2.65 12.84 -12.79
C LYS A 42 -2.99 11.59 -11.98
N SER A 43 -2.70 10.41 -12.51
CA SER A 43 -2.88 9.13 -11.83
C SER A 43 -1.75 8.17 -12.22
N PRO A 44 -1.37 7.22 -11.35
CA PRO A 44 -0.29 6.30 -11.66
C PRO A 44 -0.71 5.32 -12.73
N GLY A 45 -2.01 5.06 -12.93
CA GLY A 45 -2.50 4.27 -14.06
C GLY A 45 -1.92 4.70 -15.40
N MET A 46 -1.70 6.01 -15.61
CA MET A 46 -1.04 6.53 -16.81
C MET A 46 0.48 6.28 -16.86
N SER A 47 1.11 6.07 -15.70
CA SER A 47 2.53 5.74 -15.56
C SER A 47 2.81 4.24 -15.38
N MET A 48 1.80 3.41 -15.18
CA MET A 48 1.96 1.98 -14.84
C MET A 48 2.70 1.18 -15.92
N THR A 49 2.62 1.63 -17.17
CA THR A 49 3.41 1.09 -18.29
C THR A 49 4.93 1.20 -18.05
N TYR A 50 5.39 2.13 -17.22
CA TYR A 50 6.80 2.32 -16.90
C TYR A 50 7.23 1.65 -15.58
N THR A 51 6.30 1.23 -14.72
CA THR A 51 6.65 0.71 -13.38
C THR A 51 7.23 -0.67 -13.32
N HIS A 52 6.99 -1.52 -14.32
CA HIS A 52 7.70 -2.79 -14.44
C HIS A 52 9.22 -2.60 -14.45
N ILE A 53 9.69 -1.38 -14.74
CA ILE A 53 11.09 -1.03 -14.88
C ILE A 53 11.58 -0.22 -13.66
N SER A 54 10.71 0.42 -12.85
CA SER A 54 11.15 1.44 -11.88
C SER A 54 10.85 1.22 -10.39
N ASP A 55 9.85 0.42 -10.02
CA ASP A 55 9.58 0.08 -8.61
C ASP A 55 8.53 -1.06 -8.51
N PRO A 56 8.95 -2.33 -8.40
CA PRO A 56 8.03 -3.47 -8.31
C PRO A 56 7.19 -3.44 -7.04
N THR A 57 7.69 -2.85 -5.94
CA THR A 57 6.97 -2.78 -4.66
C THR A 57 5.78 -1.85 -4.76
N VAL A 58 5.96 -0.65 -5.32
CA VAL A 58 4.86 0.30 -5.53
C VAL A 58 3.79 -0.28 -6.45
N LEU A 59 4.20 -0.98 -7.52
CA LEU A 59 3.26 -1.66 -8.41
C LEU A 59 2.44 -2.73 -7.66
N ALA A 60 3.12 -3.57 -6.87
CA ALA A 60 2.48 -4.61 -6.09
C ALA A 60 1.48 -4.02 -5.08
N ASP A 61 1.85 -2.94 -4.40
CA ASP A 61 0.98 -2.21 -3.46
C ASP A 61 -0.28 -1.67 -4.14
N TYR A 62 -0.14 -1.09 -5.33
CA TYR A 62 -1.27 -0.60 -6.12
C TYR A 62 -2.21 -1.73 -6.51
N GLN A 63 -1.66 -2.84 -6.99
CA GLN A 63 -2.45 -4.00 -7.40
C GLN A 63 -3.18 -4.63 -6.21
N ALA A 64 -2.51 -4.74 -5.06
CA ALA A 64 -3.07 -5.36 -3.86
C ALA A 64 -4.19 -4.56 -3.18
N VAL A 65 -4.38 -3.28 -3.51
CA VAL A 65 -5.42 -2.44 -2.89
C VAL A 65 -6.49 -2.00 -3.89
N LEU A 66 -6.12 -1.71 -5.13
CA LEU A 66 -6.99 -0.98 -6.08
C LEU A 66 -7.50 -1.82 -7.25
N GLN A 67 -7.08 -3.08 -7.40
CA GLN A 67 -7.63 -3.97 -8.42
C GLN A 67 -8.97 -4.59 -7.99
N PRO A 68 -9.92 -4.80 -8.91
CA PRO A 68 -11.12 -5.58 -8.63
C PRO A 68 -10.75 -6.97 -8.11
N GLY A 69 -11.31 -7.37 -6.97
CA GLY A 69 -11.02 -8.66 -6.33
C GLY A 69 -9.77 -8.67 -5.44
N ALA A 70 -9.14 -7.52 -5.19
CA ALA A 70 -8.04 -7.39 -4.24
C ALA A 70 -8.44 -7.91 -2.85
N VAL A 71 -7.60 -8.77 -2.27
CA VAL A 71 -7.75 -9.28 -0.91
C VAL A 71 -7.22 -8.22 0.06
N ILE A 72 -8.13 -7.63 0.82
CA ILE A 72 -7.84 -6.54 1.76
C ILE A 72 -8.52 -6.82 3.10
N ALA A 73 -7.84 -6.48 4.19
CA ALA A 73 -8.35 -6.61 5.55
C ALA A 73 -8.28 -5.27 6.31
N GLY A 74 -9.05 -5.15 7.39
CA GLY A 74 -9.16 -3.95 8.21
C GLY A 74 -10.53 -3.26 8.11
N PRO A 75 -10.84 -2.29 8.99
CA PRO A 75 -12.21 -1.78 9.13
C PRO A 75 -12.80 -1.14 7.87
N LEU A 76 -11.95 -0.61 6.98
CA LEU A 76 -12.42 0.00 5.74
C LEU A 76 -12.57 -1.01 4.58
N ALA A 77 -12.13 -2.26 4.75
CA ALA A 77 -12.13 -3.27 3.70
C ALA A 77 -13.53 -3.49 3.11
N ASP A 78 -14.57 -3.54 3.94
CA ASP A 78 -15.96 -3.74 3.47
C ASP A 78 -16.47 -2.57 2.63
N THR A 79 -16.12 -1.35 2.99
CA THR A 79 -16.53 -0.15 2.25
C THR A 79 -15.84 -0.09 0.89
N LEU A 80 -14.56 -0.48 0.83
CA LEU A 80 -13.80 -0.59 -0.42
C LEU A 80 -14.35 -1.70 -1.32
N ARG A 81 -14.61 -2.89 -0.77
CA ARG A 81 -15.21 -4.01 -1.50
C ARG A 81 -16.59 -3.69 -2.06
N ALA A 82 -17.38 -2.90 -1.34
CA ALA A 82 -18.69 -2.43 -1.79
C ALA A 82 -18.62 -1.33 -2.88
N GLY A 83 -17.43 -0.86 -3.27
CA GLY A 83 -17.26 0.18 -4.28
C GLY A 83 -17.85 1.53 -3.88
N ARG A 84 -17.98 1.80 -2.57
CA ARG A 84 -18.68 2.98 -2.04
C ARG A 84 -17.75 4.20 -1.85
N LEU A 85 -16.76 4.36 -2.73
CA LEU A 85 -15.93 5.56 -2.76
C LEU A 85 -16.33 6.46 -3.93
N ASP A 86 -16.38 7.77 -3.69
CA ASP A 86 -16.54 8.72 -4.77
C ASP A 86 -15.29 8.75 -5.68
N GLN A 87 -15.47 9.29 -6.90
CA GLN A 87 -14.44 9.27 -7.92
C GLN A 87 -13.19 10.07 -7.51
N ASP A 88 -13.36 11.17 -6.77
CA ASP A 88 -12.26 12.02 -6.32
C ASP A 88 -11.40 11.30 -5.25
N ALA A 89 -12.05 10.57 -4.33
CA ALA A 89 -11.40 9.72 -3.35
C ALA A 89 -10.67 8.56 -4.01
N LEU A 90 -11.27 7.93 -5.03
CA LEU A 90 -10.63 6.88 -5.82
C LEU A 90 -9.40 7.41 -6.56
N ASP A 91 -9.48 8.58 -7.19
CA ASP A 91 -8.37 9.16 -7.94
C ASP A 91 -7.25 9.67 -7.01
N TRP A 92 -7.61 10.17 -5.83
CA TRP A 92 -6.65 10.52 -4.80
C TRP A 92 -5.91 9.28 -4.27
N LEU A 93 -6.65 8.22 -3.91
CA LEU A 93 -6.08 6.95 -3.45
C LEU A 93 -5.19 6.36 -4.52
N LYS A 94 -5.68 6.30 -5.76
CA LYS A 94 -4.87 5.91 -6.91
C LYS A 94 -3.60 6.72 -7.01
N THR A 95 -3.55 7.98 -6.60
CA THR A 95 -2.36 8.83 -6.79
C THR A 95 -1.42 8.85 -5.59
N ASN A 96 -1.93 8.57 -4.39
CA ASN A 96 -1.24 8.82 -3.15
C ASN A 96 -1.18 7.62 -2.21
N LEU A 97 -1.65 6.45 -2.62
CA LEU A 97 -1.64 5.23 -1.79
C LEU A 97 -0.27 4.92 -1.19
N TYR A 98 0.82 5.11 -1.95
CA TYR A 98 2.18 4.90 -1.43
C TYR A 98 2.56 5.91 -0.33
N LYS A 99 1.95 7.11 -0.28
CA LYS A 99 2.22 8.13 0.76
C LYS A 99 1.58 7.78 2.09
N THR A 100 0.70 6.78 2.10
CA THR A 100 -0.08 6.44 3.28
C THR A 100 0.39 5.17 3.96
N GLU A 101 1.61 4.73 3.65
CA GLU A 101 2.24 3.57 4.28
C GLU A 101 2.35 3.76 5.79
N LEU A 102 1.97 2.69 6.49
CA LEU A 102 2.21 2.46 7.91
C LEU A 102 3.04 1.17 8.04
N GLU A 103 3.54 0.90 9.24
CA GLU A 103 4.34 -0.30 9.54
C GLU A 103 3.66 -1.61 9.06
N LEU A 104 2.36 -1.78 9.37
CA LEU A 104 1.60 -3.02 9.12
C LEU A 104 0.47 -2.88 8.08
N GLY A 105 0.45 -1.78 7.32
CA GLY A 105 -0.60 -1.55 6.32
C GLY A 105 -0.62 -0.13 5.79
N ARG A 106 -1.81 0.40 5.52
CA ARG A 106 -2.02 1.72 4.93
C ARG A 106 -3.15 2.49 5.59
N CYS A 107 -3.01 3.82 5.62
CA CYS A 107 -4.06 4.74 6.03
C CYS A 107 -4.82 5.26 4.81
N LEU A 108 -6.12 5.00 4.70
CA LEU A 108 -6.92 5.56 3.60
C LEU A 108 -7.63 6.87 4.00
N ARG A 109 -7.09 7.59 4.98
CA ARG A 109 -7.59 8.91 5.32
C ARG A 109 -7.36 9.87 4.16
N LEU A 110 -8.40 10.60 3.78
CA LEU A 110 -8.34 11.58 2.71
C LEU A 110 -7.80 12.93 3.24
N PRO A 111 -7.16 13.76 2.41
CA PRO A 111 -6.58 15.03 2.85
C PRO A 111 -7.59 15.97 3.51
N GLN A 112 -8.84 15.98 3.02
CA GLN A 112 -9.91 16.80 3.60
C GLN A 112 -10.28 16.43 5.04
N GLU A 113 -9.92 15.23 5.50
CA GLU A 113 -10.17 14.77 6.86
C GLU A 113 -9.10 15.28 7.86
N GLY A 114 -8.05 15.93 7.37
CA GLY A 114 -6.98 16.48 8.20
C GLY A 114 -6.06 15.43 8.85
N PRO A 115 -5.10 15.87 9.67
CA PRO A 115 -4.15 14.97 10.34
C PRO A 115 -4.84 14.03 11.34
N CYS A 116 -4.15 12.92 11.64
CA CYS A 116 -4.54 11.88 12.60
C CYS A 116 -3.49 11.82 13.71
N GLU A 117 -3.93 11.72 14.96
CA GLU A 117 -3.07 11.44 16.13
C GLU A 117 -3.40 10.05 16.69
N CYS A 118 -3.66 9.09 15.80
CA CYS A 118 -4.03 7.74 16.16
C CYS A 118 -2.77 6.97 16.55
N GLU A 119 -2.51 6.78 17.86
CA GLU A 119 -1.36 5.98 18.32
C GLU A 119 -1.52 4.49 17.99
N LEU A 120 -2.75 3.96 18.05
CA LEU A 120 -3.05 2.56 17.76
C LEU A 120 -3.82 2.44 16.44
N TYR A 121 -3.08 2.41 15.33
CA TYR A 121 -3.69 2.42 13.99
C TYR A 121 -4.42 1.11 13.64
N LEU A 122 -4.12 -0.02 14.31
CA LEU A 122 -4.74 -1.34 14.05
C LEU A 122 -6.26 -1.38 14.29
N SER A 123 -6.78 -0.46 15.10
CA SER A 123 -8.22 -0.27 15.36
C SER A 123 -8.81 0.92 14.62
N CYS A 124 -8.01 1.69 13.89
CA CYS A 124 -8.47 2.87 13.17
C CYS A 124 -9.42 2.48 12.02
N ALA A 125 -10.55 3.19 11.91
CA ALA A 125 -11.54 2.97 10.85
C ALA A 125 -11.00 3.18 9.42
N LYS A 126 -9.84 3.85 9.28
CA LYS A 126 -9.19 4.14 8.00
C LYS A 126 -8.03 3.20 7.68
N PHE A 127 -7.72 2.27 8.58
CA PHE A 127 -6.65 1.31 8.37
C PHE A 127 -7.10 0.19 7.44
N ILE A 128 -6.21 -0.16 6.51
CA ILE A 128 -6.30 -1.39 5.74
C ILE A 128 -4.93 -2.09 5.71
N THR A 129 -4.94 -3.37 5.43
CA THR A 129 -3.75 -4.18 5.17
C THR A 129 -3.99 -5.16 4.03
N THR A 130 -2.93 -5.74 3.50
CA THR A 130 -2.91 -6.63 2.32
C THR A 130 -2.01 -7.84 2.62
N PRO A 131 -2.08 -8.93 1.82
CA PRO A 131 -1.22 -10.11 2.01
C PRO A 131 0.29 -9.79 2.01
N GLN A 132 0.71 -8.70 1.36
CA GLN A 132 2.11 -8.24 1.36
C GLN A 132 2.63 -7.89 2.76
N TYR A 133 1.74 -7.48 3.67
CA TYR A 133 2.08 -7.18 5.06
C TYR A 133 1.99 -8.42 5.96
N ALA A 134 1.53 -9.57 5.47
CA ALA A 134 1.35 -10.78 6.27
C ALA A 134 2.62 -11.22 7.02
N PRO A 135 3.84 -11.17 6.43
CA PRO A 135 5.07 -11.46 7.18
C PRO A 135 5.24 -10.55 8.40
N ARG A 136 5.07 -9.23 8.24
CA ARG A 136 5.19 -8.26 9.34
C ARG A 136 4.08 -8.42 10.39
N LEU A 137 2.86 -8.74 9.95
CA LEU A 137 1.74 -9.02 10.85
C LEU A 137 2.05 -10.25 11.73
N ARG A 138 2.64 -11.31 11.16
CA ARG A 138 3.08 -12.50 11.90
C ARG A 138 4.22 -12.19 12.87
N GLU A 139 5.21 -11.41 12.44
CA GLU A 139 6.30 -10.96 13.32
C GLU A 139 5.75 -10.19 14.52
N ARG A 140 4.84 -9.22 14.28
CA ARG A 140 4.21 -8.48 15.37
C ARG A 140 3.38 -9.39 16.28
N LEU A 141 2.63 -10.34 15.71
CA LEU A 141 1.84 -11.30 16.48
C LEU A 141 2.73 -12.17 17.39
N CYS A 142 3.89 -12.59 16.90
CA CYS A 142 4.89 -13.31 17.70
C CYS A 142 5.36 -12.46 18.89
N VAL A 143 5.68 -11.18 18.65
CA VAL A 143 6.07 -10.25 19.73
C VAL A 143 4.96 -10.08 20.76
N GLU A 144 3.70 -9.87 20.35
CA GLU A 144 2.59 -9.75 21.31
C GLU A 144 2.40 -11.02 22.13
N ARG A 145 2.54 -12.22 21.53
CA ARG A 145 2.48 -13.49 22.26
C ARG A 145 3.58 -13.62 23.31
N GLN A 146 4.80 -13.17 23.01
CA GLN A 146 5.90 -13.13 23.98
C GLN A 146 5.62 -12.16 25.13
N LEU A 147 5.04 -11.00 24.83
CA LEU A 147 4.67 -10.00 25.83
C LEU A 147 3.52 -10.46 26.73
N VAL A 148 2.53 -11.18 26.19
CA VAL A 148 1.49 -11.87 26.97
C VAL A 148 2.15 -12.84 27.96
N ALA A 149 3.03 -13.72 27.49
CA ALA A 149 3.67 -14.73 28.34
C ALA A 149 4.54 -14.09 29.47
N ASP A 150 5.28 -13.01 29.18
CA ASP A 150 6.04 -12.28 30.20
C ASP A 150 5.11 -11.61 31.23
N ALA A 151 4.02 -10.99 30.79
CA ALA A 151 3.04 -10.37 31.68
C ALA A 151 2.31 -11.40 32.56
N GLU A 152 1.99 -12.58 32.01
CA GLU A 152 1.41 -13.71 32.76
C GLU A 152 2.37 -14.21 33.85
N ALA A 153 3.65 -14.42 33.50
CA ALA A 153 4.67 -14.87 34.44
C ALA A 153 4.87 -13.88 35.63
N ARG A 154 4.56 -12.60 35.40
CA ARG A 154 4.66 -11.53 36.41
C ARG A 154 3.34 -11.23 37.13
N GLY A 155 2.23 -11.86 36.73
CA GLY A 155 0.89 -11.61 37.27
C GLY A 155 0.33 -10.23 36.91
N TRP A 156 0.72 -9.64 35.79
CA TRP A 156 0.27 -8.31 35.34
C TRP A 156 -1.00 -8.40 34.48
N GLU A 157 -2.14 -8.70 35.12
CA GLU A 157 -3.41 -8.98 34.44
C GLU A 157 -3.84 -7.93 33.40
N ARG A 158 -3.62 -6.63 33.68
CA ARG A 158 -3.96 -5.54 32.75
C ARG A 158 -3.07 -5.50 31.52
N GLU A 159 -1.79 -5.83 31.66
CA GLU A 159 -0.89 -5.89 30.51
C GLU A 159 -1.13 -7.15 29.67
N VAL A 160 -1.49 -8.26 30.31
CA VAL A 160 -2.01 -9.45 29.60
C VAL A 160 -3.20 -9.06 28.74
N GLU A 161 -4.21 -8.37 29.31
CA GLU A 161 -5.39 -7.94 28.55
C GLU A 161 -5.00 -7.05 27.36
N ARG A 162 -4.09 -6.11 27.56
CA ARG A 162 -3.66 -5.16 26.52
C ARG A 162 -2.93 -5.86 25.36
N HIS A 163 -1.97 -6.72 25.66
CA HIS A 163 -1.23 -7.47 24.64
C HIS A 163 -2.14 -8.48 23.92
N GLN A 164 -3.03 -9.15 24.66
CA GLN A 164 -3.98 -10.10 24.08
C GLN A 164 -4.93 -9.42 23.08
N ARG A 165 -5.46 -8.23 23.38
CA ARG A 165 -6.31 -7.49 22.43
C ARG A 165 -5.58 -7.15 21.14
N THR A 166 -4.29 -6.82 21.22
CA THR A 166 -3.48 -6.52 20.02
C THR A 166 -3.21 -7.80 19.23
N ALA A 167 -2.86 -8.90 19.90
CA ALA A 167 -2.68 -10.21 19.27
C ALA A 167 -3.95 -10.70 18.57
N ASP A 168 -5.11 -10.59 19.21
CA ASP A 168 -6.39 -10.98 18.63
C ASP A 168 -6.75 -10.12 17.42
N ARG A 169 -6.40 -8.83 17.45
CA ARG A 169 -6.59 -7.96 16.29
C ARG A 169 -5.72 -8.38 15.10
N LEU A 170 -4.45 -8.72 15.34
CA LEU A 170 -3.53 -9.19 14.30
C LEU A 170 -3.99 -10.52 13.71
N ARG A 171 -4.44 -11.47 14.56
CA ARG A 171 -5.02 -12.74 14.12
C ARG A 171 -6.23 -12.53 13.22
N SER A 172 -7.17 -11.68 13.62
CA SER A 172 -8.34 -11.36 12.80
C SER A 172 -7.97 -10.77 11.44
N LEU A 173 -6.94 -9.92 11.37
CA LEU A 173 -6.46 -9.39 10.09
C LEU A 173 -5.85 -10.49 9.22
N LEU A 174 -5.07 -11.42 9.79
CA LEU A 174 -4.52 -12.56 9.06
C LEU A 174 -5.63 -13.52 8.58
N ASP A 175 -6.64 -13.77 9.41
CA ASP A 175 -7.82 -14.58 9.05
C ASP A 175 -8.58 -13.96 7.87
N ASP A 176 -8.83 -12.63 7.91
CA ASP A 176 -9.49 -11.90 6.83
C ASP A 176 -8.68 -11.93 5.52
N LEU A 177 -7.35 -12.02 5.61
CA LEU A 177 -6.45 -12.17 4.46
C LEU A 177 -6.35 -13.62 3.96
N GLY A 178 -6.84 -14.61 4.73
CA GLY A 178 -6.61 -16.03 4.46
C GLY A 178 -5.17 -16.48 4.69
N GLU A 179 -4.44 -15.77 5.54
CA GLU A 179 -3.01 -15.97 5.83
C GLU A 179 -2.82 -16.77 7.13
N PRO A 180 -1.82 -17.67 7.20
CA PRO A 180 -1.49 -18.38 8.43
C PRO A 180 -0.98 -17.43 9.52
N HIS A 181 -1.15 -17.81 10.78
CA HIS A 181 -0.76 -17.01 11.95
C HIS A 181 0.71 -17.19 12.33
N ASP A 182 1.28 -18.35 12.03
CA ASP A 182 2.67 -18.66 12.30
C ASP A 182 3.50 -18.38 11.05
N ALA A 183 4.76 -17.98 11.24
CA ALA A 183 5.68 -17.88 10.13
C ALA A 183 5.77 -19.26 9.48
N THR A 184 5.41 -19.35 8.20
CA THR A 184 5.83 -20.49 7.38
C THR A 184 7.34 -20.52 7.50
N ALA A 185 7.89 -21.61 8.04
CA ALA A 185 9.31 -21.88 7.88
C ALA A 185 9.56 -21.84 6.37
N ASP A 186 10.29 -20.84 5.88
CA ASP A 186 10.71 -20.83 4.50
C ASP A 186 11.42 -22.16 4.25
N GLU A 187 10.86 -22.96 3.34
CA GLU A 187 11.60 -24.02 2.69
C GLU A 187 12.70 -23.32 1.88
N ASP A 188 13.95 -23.62 2.25
CA ASP A 188 15.18 -23.17 1.59
C ASP A 188 15.06 -23.15 0.04
N HIS A 189 15.48 -22.03 -0.57
CA HIS A 189 16.12 -22.06 -1.89
C HIS A 189 17.18 -20.98 -2.09
#